data_AF-A0A3N5PQW7-F1
#
_entry.id   AF-A0A3N5PQW7-F1
#
_cell.length_a   1.000
_cell.length_b   1.000
_cell.length_c   1.000
_cell.angle_alpha   90.00
_cell.angle_beta   90.00
_cell.angle_gamma   90.00
#
_symmetry.space_group_name_H-M   'P 1'
#
loop_
_entity.id
_entity.type
_entity.pdbx_description
1 polymer ?
#
loop_
_entity_poly.entity_id
_entity_poly.type
_entity_poly.pdbx_seq_one_letter_code
_entity_poly.pdbx_strand_id
1 'polypeptide(L)'
;MRTAAIIVMCCVCAWSVCDAQERAAADTVLRLTPGTGQNNGQGPAFFPRNVLGFPSASLADTVPVTDPREVCSIGLDGEIIVGYRDRVVVDGPGD
;
A
#
# COMPACT_ATOMS: atom_id res chain seq x y z
N MET A 1 -17.11 -16.24 53.94
CA MET A 1 -15.67 -16.17 53.65
C MET A 1 -15.23 -17.55 53.15
N ARG A 2 -14.49 -17.61 52.04
CA ARG A 2 -14.38 -18.75 51.08
C ARG A 2 -15.61 -18.75 50.17
N THR A 3 -15.55 -18.47 48.87
CA THR A 3 -14.61 -18.99 47.86
C THR A 3 -14.56 -18.01 46.68
N ALA A 4 -13.86 -16.88 46.83
CA ALA A 4 -13.70 -15.84 45.80
C ALA A 4 -12.60 -16.18 44.76
N ALA A 5 -12.41 -17.46 44.45
CA ALA A 5 -11.22 -17.96 43.74
C ALA A 5 -11.52 -18.63 42.38
N ILE A 6 -12.73 -18.48 41.83
CA ILE A 6 -13.10 -19.12 40.54
C ILE A 6 -13.22 -18.09 39.39
N ILE A 7 -13.15 -16.79 39.67
CA ILE A 7 -13.39 -15.74 38.65
C ILE A 7 -12.10 -15.30 37.92
N VAL A 8 -10.91 -15.71 38.36
CA VAL A 8 -9.64 -15.14 37.85
C VAL A 8 -8.94 -16.00 36.78
N MET A 9 -9.53 -17.13 36.34
CA MET A 9 -8.92 -18.01 35.35
C MET A 9 -9.39 -17.76 33.90
N CYS A 10 -10.23 -16.75 33.65
CA CYS A 10 -10.74 -16.43 32.31
C CYS A 10 -9.96 -15.30 31.60
N CYS A 11 -8.90 -14.76 32.21
CA CYS A 11 -8.34 -13.45 31.82
C CYS A 11 -7.08 -13.43 30.94
N VAL A 12 -6.54 -14.54 30.40
CA VAL A 12 -5.23 -14.45 29.71
C VAL A 12 -5.14 -15.09 28.31
N CYS A 13 -6.19 -15.68 27.74
CA CYS A 13 -6.03 -16.44 26.49
C CYS A 13 -6.57 -15.77 25.20
N ALA A 14 -6.85 -14.46 25.17
CA ALA A 14 -7.63 -13.92 24.04
C ALA A 14 -7.21 -12.55 23.49
N TRP A 15 -5.92 -12.20 23.46
CA TRP A 15 -5.50 -10.98 22.74
C TRP A 15 -4.15 -11.20 22.04
N SER A 16 -4.10 -12.19 21.15
CA SER A 16 -3.22 -12.11 19.98
C SER A 16 -4.13 -12.18 18.77
N VAL A 17 -4.83 -11.07 18.51
CA VAL A 17 -5.27 -10.77 17.16
C VAL A 17 -3.98 -10.50 16.41
N CYS A 18 -3.50 -11.54 15.72
CA CYS A 18 -2.48 -11.35 14.70
C CYS A 18 -3.25 -10.67 13.55
N ASP A 19 -3.27 -9.33 13.56
CA ASP A 19 -3.80 -8.52 12.46
C ASP A 19 -2.90 -8.76 11.25
N ALA A 20 -3.13 -9.87 10.54
CA ALA A 20 -2.56 -10.09 9.23
C ALA A 20 -3.28 -9.14 8.27
N GLN A 21 -2.82 -7.88 8.21
CA GLN A 21 -3.35 -6.91 7.27
C GLN A 21 -3.08 -7.42 5.85
N GLU A 22 -4.14 -7.75 5.10
CA GLU A 22 -4.00 -8.23 3.73
C GLU A 22 -3.41 -7.10 2.88
N ARG A 23 -2.13 -7.24 2.52
CA ARG A 23 -1.47 -6.30 1.61
C ARG A 23 -2.13 -6.42 0.23
N ALA A 24 -2.70 -5.33 -0.24
CA ALA A 24 -3.24 -5.22 -1.58
C ALA A 24 -2.42 -4.20 -2.39
N ALA A 25 -2.25 -4.47 -3.67
CA ALA A 25 -1.71 -3.50 -4.60
C ALA A 25 -2.84 -2.65 -5.22
N ALA A 26 -2.51 -1.42 -5.62
CA ALA A 26 -3.43 -0.61 -6.41
C ALA A 26 -3.74 -1.32 -7.74
N ASP A 27 -5.01 -1.26 -8.15
CA ASP A 27 -5.51 -1.96 -9.34
C ASP A 27 -6.20 -1.05 -10.36
N THR A 28 -6.32 0.23 -10.02
CA THR A 28 -7.05 1.24 -10.80
C THR A 28 -6.35 2.59 -10.68
N VAL A 29 -6.21 3.29 -11.80
CA VAL A 29 -5.84 4.72 -11.80
C VAL A 29 -7.10 5.53 -12.11
N LEU A 30 -7.46 6.43 -11.19
CA LEU A 30 -8.62 7.31 -11.32
C LEU A 30 -8.25 8.61 -12.02
N ARG A 31 -7.08 9.17 -11.71
CA ARG A 31 -6.59 10.42 -12.31
C ARG A 31 -5.07 10.49 -12.25
N LEU A 32 -4.46 11.03 -13.31
CA LEU A 32 -3.10 11.52 -13.31
C LEU A 32 -3.13 12.98 -13.78
N THR A 33 -2.59 13.87 -12.97
CA THR A 33 -2.31 15.27 -13.31
C THR A 33 -0.78 15.42 -13.29
N PRO A 34 -0.10 15.32 -14.45
CA PRO A 34 1.34 15.46 -14.48
C PRO A 34 1.80 16.84 -14.02
N GLY A 35 2.83 16.84 -13.18
CA GLY A 35 3.57 18.03 -12.79
C GLY A 35 4.64 18.39 -13.82
N THR A 36 5.65 19.13 -13.37
CA THR A 36 6.75 19.60 -14.24
C THR A 36 8.07 18.87 -13.97
N GLY A 37 9.03 18.99 -14.89
CA GLY A 37 10.40 18.48 -14.73
C GLY A 37 10.60 17.06 -15.23
N GLN A 38 9.95 16.06 -14.63
CA GLN A 38 10.16 14.64 -14.94
C GLN A 38 8.87 13.96 -15.41
N ASN A 39 8.98 13.16 -16.48
CA ASN A 39 7.85 12.49 -17.14
C ASN A 39 8.11 11.02 -17.50
N ASN A 40 9.12 10.39 -16.89
CA ASN A 40 9.46 8.99 -17.14
C ASN A 40 8.25 8.09 -16.86
N GLY A 41 7.94 7.18 -17.78
CA GLY A 41 6.86 6.22 -17.62
C GLY A 41 5.42 6.78 -17.75
N GLN A 42 5.22 8.07 -18.01
CA GLN A 42 3.87 8.64 -18.17
C GLN A 42 3.21 8.32 -19.52
N GLY A 43 4.00 7.88 -20.51
CA GLY A 43 3.51 7.61 -21.86
C GLY A 43 2.59 6.38 -21.93
N PRO A 44 1.71 6.30 -22.96
CA PRO A 44 0.74 5.22 -23.10
C PRO A 44 1.37 3.83 -23.33
N ALA A 45 2.68 3.78 -23.61
CA ALA A 45 3.42 2.52 -23.72
C ALA A 45 3.58 1.82 -22.35
N PHE A 46 3.58 2.57 -21.25
CA PHE A 46 3.87 2.06 -19.90
C PHE A 46 2.74 2.34 -18.92
N PHE A 47 2.15 3.54 -18.99
CA PHE A 47 1.04 3.94 -18.13
C PHE A 47 -0.29 3.34 -18.62
N PRO A 48 -1.19 2.87 -17.72
CA PRO A 48 -1.09 2.88 -16.26
C PRO A 48 -0.41 1.64 -15.65
N ARG A 49 0.07 0.70 -16.47
CA ARG A 49 0.53 -0.61 -15.99
C ARG A 49 1.69 -0.50 -14.99
N ASN A 50 2.58 0.47 -15.19
CA ASN A 50 3.76 0.71 -14.36
C ASN A 50 3.47 1.33 -12.97
N VAL A 51 2.21 1.60 -12.63
CA VAL A 51 1.79 2.06 -11.28
C VAL A 51 0.82 1.10 -10.59
N LEU A 52 0.50 -0.02 -11.25
CA LEU A 52 -0.44 -1.02 -10.74
C LEU A 52 0.29 -2.29 -10.34
N GLY A 53 -0.29 -3.03 -9.39
CA GLY A 53 0.36 -4.22 -8.84
C GLY A 53 1.42 -3.87 -7.79
N PHE A 54 2.11 -4.90 -7.30
CA PHE A 54 3.17 -4.71 -6.31
C PHE A 54 4.41 -4.12 -6.97
N PRO A 55 5.18 -3.29 -6.23
CA PRO A 55 6.49 -2.87 -6.70
C PRO A 55 7.40 -4.09 -6.89
N SER A 56 8.41 -3.93 -7.74
CA SER A 56 9.39 -4.96 -8.02
C SER A 56 10.10 -5.42 -6.73
N ALA A 57 10.34 -6.72 -6.60
CA ALA A 57 11.01 -7.30 -5.42
C ALA A 57 12.49 -6.85 -5.30
N SER A 58 13.08 -6.34 -6.38
CA SER A 58 14.44 -5.79 -6.39
C SER A 58 14.52 -4.34 -5.92
N LEU A 59 13.38 -3.70 -5.65
CA LEU A 59 13.34 -2.31 -5.20
C LEU A 59 13.75 -2.25 -3.73
N ALA A 60 14.79 -1.48 -3.43
CA ALA A 60 15.31 -1.29 -2.10
C ALA A 60 15.53 0.21 -1.84
N ASP A 61 15.61 0.59 -0.58
CA ASP A 61 15.93 1.96 -0.13
C ASP A 61 17.24 2.52 -0.74
N THR A 62 18.14 1.63 -1.10
CA THR A 62 19.47 1.93 -1.66
C THR A 62 19.57 1.67 -3.17
N VAL A 63 18.56 1.08 -3.79
CA VAL A 63 18.59 0.69 -5.22
C VAL A 63 17.41 1.35 -5.95
N PRO A 64 17.63 2.49 -6.62
CA PRO A 64 16.58 3.14 -7.38
C PRO A 64 16.27 2.35 -8.65
N VAL A 65 14.98 2.17 -8.93
CA VAL A 65 14.52 1.67 -10.23
C VAL A 65 14.27 2.86 -11.15
N THR A 66 14.80 2.80 -12.36
CA THR A 66 14.63 3.86 -13.38
C THR A 66 13.90 3.37 -14.64
N ASP A 67 13.57 2.07 -14.69
CA ASP A 67 12.86 1.48 -15.81
C ASP A 67 11.44 2.07 -15.92
N PRO A 68 11.06 2.68 -17.06
CA PRO A 68 9.74 3.26 -17.24
C PRO A 68 8.60 2.24 -17.15
N ARG A 69 8.88 0.94 -17.26
CA ARG A 69 7.90 -0.15 -17.08
C ARG A 69 7.52 -0.39 -15.62
N GLU A 70 8.37 0.05 -14.68
CA GLU A 70 8.19 -0.17 -13.24
C GLU A 70 8.02 1.14 -12.47
N VAL A 71 8.28 2.29 -13.10
CA VAL A 71 8.19 3.61 -12.48
C VAL A 71 7.44 4.59 -13.37
N CYS A 72 6.50 5.31 -12.76
CA CYS A 72 5.87 6.50 -13.34
C CYS A 72 6.25 7.72 -12.49
N SER A 73 7.11 8.59 -13.03
CA SER A 73 7.37 9.88 -12.40
C SER A 73 6.14 10.77 -12.59
N ILE A 74 5.64 11.39 -11.52
CA ILE A 74 4.51 12.33 -11.60
C ILE A 74 4.93 13.78 -11.84
N GLY A 75 6.23 14.09 -11.72
CA GLY A 75 6.75 15.46 -11.80
C GLY A 75 6.52 16.27 -10.51
N LEU A 76 7.17 17.44 -10.43
CA LEU A 76 6.98 18.40 -9.34
C LEU A 76 5.57 18.99 -9.40
N ASP A 77 4.88 19.03 -8.26
CA ASP A 77 3.46 19.41 -8.13
C ASP A 77 2.50 18.50 -8.91
N GLY A 78 2.94 17.32 -9.32
CA GLY A 78 2.08 16.31 -9.93
C GLY A 78 1.20 15.60 -8.91
N GLU A 79 0.03 15.14 -9.36
CA GLU A 79 -0.91 14.36 -8.55
C GLU A 79 -1.28 13.07 -9.29
N ILE A 80 -1.30 11.95 -8.58
CA ILE A 80 -1.92 10.71 -9.05
C ILE A 80 -2.92 10.22 -8.01
N ILE A 81 -4.10 9.82 -8.48
CA ILE A 81 -5.12 9.16 -7.67
C ILE A 81 -5.25 7.74 -8.16
N VAL A 82 -4.95 6.80 -7.27
CA VAL A 82 -5.11 5.36 -7.49
C VAL A 82 -6.24 4.81 -6.62
N GLY A 83 -6.73 3.63 -6.97
CA GLY A 83 -7.82 2.96 -6.28
C GLY A 83 -7.60 1.46 -6.15
N TYR A 84 -8.44 0.88 -5.29
CA TYR A 84 -8.56 -0.54 -5.05
C TYR A 84 -10.02 -0.92 -5.32
N ARG A 85 -10.28 -1.74 -6.33
CA ARG A 85 -11.62 -2.23 -6.63
C ARG A 85 -12.03 -3.26 -5.58
N ASP A 86 -13.31 -3.21 -5.21
CA ASP A 86 -13.94 -4.16 -4.29
C ASP A 86 -13.25 -4.27 -2.92
N ARG A 87 -12.53 -3.22 -2.50
CA ARG A 87 -11.78 -3.16 -1.24
C ARG A 87 -12.04 -1.83 -0.53
N VAL A 88 -12.03 -1.85 0.80
CA VAL A 88 -12.09 -0.64 1.64
C VAL A 88 -10.69 -0.29 2.11
N VAL A 89 -10.27 0.95 1.87
CA VAL A 89 -9.02 1.48 2.44
C VAL A 89 -9.30 1.91 3.87
N VAL A 90 -8.56 1.35 4.82
CA VAL A 90 -8.68 1.66 6.25
C VAL A 90 -7.40 2.36 6.69
N ASP A 91 -7.55 3.52 7.33
CA ASP A 91 -6.44 4.21 7.98
C ASP A 91 -6.12 3.49 9.31
N GLY A 92 -4.93 2.89 9.37
CA GLY A 92 -4.47 2.09 10.49
C GLY A 92 -2.96 2.28 10.69
N PRO A 93 -2.38 1.71 11.76
CA PRO A 93 -0.94 1.72 11.96
C PRO A 93 -0.23 1.16 10.72
N GLY A 94 0.80 1.85 10.25
CA GLY A 94 1.69 1.32 9.23
C GLY A 94 2.55 0.19 9.81
N ASP A 95 2.86 -0.81 8.97
CA ASP A 95 3.85 -1.86 9.24
C ASP A 95 5.29 -1.34 9.16
#